data_AF-A0A347AD62-F1
#
_entry.id   AF-A0A347AD62-F1
#
_cell.length_a   1.000
_cell.length_b   1.000
_cell.length_c   1.000
_cell.angle_alpha   90.00
_cell.angle_beta   90.00
_cell.angle_gamma   90.00
#
_symmetry.space_group_name_H-M   'P 1'
#
loop_
_entity.id
_entity.type
_entity.pdbx_description
1 polymer ?
#
loop_
_entity_poly.entity_id
_entity_poly.type
_entity_poly.pdbx_seq_one_letter_code
_entity_poly.pdbx_strand_id
1 'polypeptide(L)'
;MNYSRCYAKCRYTAGARYLNKLKKLSQEDLSKISDFAVSTAQNFIFDRVSKKEIIDLDLNTHITYEEELNVDIQIELSLDDLCSIDEGIADAAVEYAIKELEKYLDENYRS
;
A
#
# COMPACT_ATOMS: atom_id res chain seq x y z
N MET A 1 -2.78 -0.46 35.80
CA MET A 1 -2.15 0.83 35.45
C MET A 1 -2.56 1.13 34.01
N ASN A 2 -3.62 1.93 33.85
CA ASN A 2 -4.14 2.32 32.53
C ASN A 2 -3.34 3.51 32.04
N TYR A 3 -2.41 3.28 31.12
CA TYR A 3 -1.77 4.36 30.37
C TYR A 3 -2.72 4.78 29.24
N SER A 4 -3.78 5.50 29.59
CA SER A 4 -4.54 6.32 28.64
C SER A 4 -3.74 7.58 28.38
N ARG A 5 -2.66 7.48 27.60
CA ARG A 5 -2.12 8.66 26.92
C ARG A 5 -2.84 8.76 25.58
N CYS A 6 -3.77 9.70 25.52
CA CYS A 6 -4.21 10.30 24.27
C CYS A 6 -2.98 10.93 23.61
N TYR A 7 -2.25 10.15 22.83
CA TYR A 7 -1.44 10.67 21.74
C TYR A 7 -2.38 10.69 20.55
N ALA A 8 -2.61 11.86 19.96
CA ALA A 8 -3.33 11.96 18.71
C ALA A 8 -2.42 11.43 17.58
N LYS A 9 -2.11 10.13 17.63
CA LYS A 9 -1.39 9.45 16.56
C LYS A 9 -2.29 9.51 15.34
N CYS A 10 -1.85 10.26 14.34
CA CYS A 10 -2.41 10.23 13.00
C CYS A 10 -2.12 8.85 12.42
N ARG A 11 -3.03 7.91 12.68
CA ARG A 11 -3.01 6.56 12.13
C ARG A 11 -3.90 6.56 10.90
N TYR A 12 -3.28 6.34 9.75
CA TYR A 12 -3.98 6.25 8.48
C TYR A 12 -3.96 4.81 8.00
N THR A 13 -5.15 4.23 7.86
CA THR A 13 -5.34 2.89 7.32
C THR A 13 -6.09 2.99 6.01
N ALA A 14 -5.39 2.72 4.91
CA ALA A 14 -5.98 2.70 3.58
C ALA A 14 -5.93 1.29 3.02
N GLY A 15 -7.01 0.88 2.37
CA GLY A 15 -7.18 -0.45 1.81
C GLY A 15 -7.84 -0.38 0.45
N ALA A 16 -7.26 -1.01 -0.56
CA ALA A 16 -7.92 -1.12 -1.85
C ALA A 16 -7.68 -2.48 -2.50
N ARG A 17 -8.70 -2.88 -3.28
CA ARG A 17 -8.78 -4.19 -3.91
C ARG A 17 -8.76 -4.03 -5.42
N TYR A 18 -7.86 -4.76 -6.06
CA TYR A 18 -7.79 -4.87 -7.51
C TYR A 18 -8.21 -6.28 -7.95
N LEU A 19 -9.11 -6.34 -8.94
CA LEU A 19 -9.66 -7.55 -9.52
C LEU A 19 -9.41 -7.54 -11.02
N ASN A 20 -8.64 -8.49 -11.53
CA ASN A 20 -8.46 -8.60 -12.97
C ASN A 20 -8.31 -10.05 -13.44
N LYS A 21 -8.87 -10.32 -14.63
CA LYS A 21 -8.70 -11.58 -15.35
C LYS A 21 -7.45 -11.51 -16.22
N LEU A 22 -6.31 -11.83 -15.60
CA LEU A 22 -5.02 -11.97 -16.27
C LEU A 22 -4.75 -13.42 -16.67
N LYS A 23 -3.81 -13.62 -17.60
CA LYS A 23 -3.26 -14.95 -17.92
C LYS A 23 -2.72 -15.64 -16.66
N LYS A 24 -2.48 -16.96 -16.76
CA LYS A 24 -1.85 -17.75 -15.68
C LYS A 24 -0.61 -17.05 -15.14
N LEU A 25 -0.73 -16.49 -13.94
CA LEU A 25 0.39 -15.94 -13.18
C LEU A 25 1.11 -17.08 -12.47
N SER A 26 2.44 -17.09 -12.57
CA SER A 26 3.26 -18.00 -11.78
C SER A 26 3.40 -17.48 -10.35
N GLN A 27 3.82 -18.33 -9.40
CA GLN A 27 4.15 -17.87 -8.04
C GLN A 27 5.23 -16.78 -8.05
N GLU A 28 6.20 -16.86 -8.98
CA GLU A 28 7.23 -15.82 -9.11
C GLU A 28 6.63 -14.48 -9.55
N ASP A 29 5.63 -14.49 -10.43
CA ASP A 29 4.92 -13.27 -10.85
C ASP A 29 4.14 -12.67 -9.68
N LEU A 30 3.45 -13.50 -8.88
CA LEU A 30 2.72 -13.04 -7.70
C LEU A 30 3.66 -12.39 -6.67
N SER A 31 4.82 -12.98 -6.43
CA SER A 31 5.83 -12.38 -5.54
C SER A 31 6.33 -11.04 -6.07
N LYS A 32 6.65 -10.94 -7.37
CA LYS A 32 7.08 -9.68 -7.99
C LYS A 32 6.00 -8.60 -7.89
N ILE A 33 4.75 -8.95 -8.09
CA ILE A 33 3.61 -8.04 -7.96
C ILE A 33 3.51 -7.53 -6.51
N SER A 34 3.66 -8.42 -5.53
CA SER A 34 3.68 -8.05 -4.11
C SER A 34 4.79 -7.05 -3.81
N ASP A 35 6.02 -7.40 -4.19
CA ASP A 35 7.21 -6.58 -3.94
C ASP A 35 7.09 -5.21 -4.64
N PHE A 36 6.55 -5.19 -5.86
CA PHE A 36 6.31 -3.96 -6.62
C PHE A 36 5.26 -3.06 -5.95
N ALA A 37 4.14 -3.63 -5.52
CA ALA A 37 3.08 -2.90 -4.83
C ALA A 37 3.58 -2.27 -3.53
N VAL A 38 4.26 -3.06 -2.69
CA VAL A 38 4.84 -2.59 -1.42
C VAL A 38 5.89 -1.50 -1.68
N SER A 39 6.82 -1.73 -2.60
CA SER A 39 7.88 -0.77 -2.91
C SER A 39 7.32 0.54 -3.44
N THR A 40 6.31 0.49 -4.30
CA THR A 40 5.67 1.67 -4.89
C THR A 40 4.94 2.50 -3.84
N ALA A 41 4.13 1.86 -3.01
CA ALA A 41 3.44 2.51 -1.89
C ALA A 41 4.44 3.14 -0.90
N GLN A 42 5.48 2.39 -0.53
CA GLN A 42 6.52 2.86 0.38
C GLN A 42 7.26 4.09 -0.17
N ASN A 43 7.66 4.04 -1.45
CA ASN A 43 8.35 5.15 -2.10
C ASN A 43 7.47 6.40 -2.17
N PHE A 44 6.18 6.25 -2.45
CA PHE A 44 5.24 7.37 -2.45
C PHE A 44 5.16 8.04 -1.08
N ILE A 45 5.09 7.26 0.01
CA ILE A 45 5.05 7.80 1.37
C ILE A 45 6.37 8.50 1.71
N PHE A 46 7.52 7.92 1.39
CA PHE A 46 8.83 8.53 1.68
C PHE A 46 9.13 9.78 0.84
N ASP A 47 8.51 9.93 -0.33
CA ASP A 47 8.63 11.14 -1.14
C ASP A 47 7.79 12.30 -0.57
N ARG A 48 6.69 11.97 0.10
CA ARG A 48 5.74 12.93 0.67
C ARG A 48 6.00 13.27 2.14
N VAL A 49 6.47 12.30 2.91
CA VAL A 49 6.70 12.40 4.36
C VAL A 49 8.17 12.22 4.65
N SER A 50 8.74 13.08 5.50
CA SER A 50 10.11 12.87 5.93
C SER A 50 10.21 11.65 6.85
N LYS A 51 11.24 10.82 6.67
CA LYS A 51 11.49 9.65 7.54
C LYS A 51 11.59 9.97 9.03
N LYS A 52 11.84 11.24 9.39
CA LYS A 52 11.88 11.70 10.78
C LYS A 52 10.50 11.87 11.41
N GLU A 53 9.48 12.07 10.59
CA GLU A 53 8.09 12.28 11.01
C GLU A 53 7.31 10.96 11.05
N ILE A 54 7.81 9.93 10.35
CA ILE A 54 7.25 8.58 10.35
C ILE A 54 7.69 7.88 11.65
N ILE A 55 6.72 7.62 12.53
CA ILE A 55 6.93 6.80 13.72
C ILE A 55 6.93 5.32 13.33
N ASP A 56 5.96 4.95 12.50
CA ASP A 56 5.76 3.56 12.09
C ASP A 56 5.11 3.51 10.70
N LEU A 57 5.51 2.54 9.89
CA LEU A 57 4.95 2.29 8.57
C LEU A 57 4.84 0.79 8.37
N ASP A 58 3.60 0.30 8.37
CA ASP A 58 3.28 -1.09 8.06
C ASP A 58 2.60 -1.16 6.71
N LEU A 59 3.16 -1.98 5.83
CA LEU A 59 2.68 -2.24 4.49
C LEU A 59 2.36 -3.72 4.38
N ASN A 60 1.08 -4.03 4.22
CA ASN A 60 0.61 -5.40 4.08
C ASN A 60 -0.04 -5.59 2.73
N THR A 61 0.39 -6.63 2.01
CA THR A 61 -0.18 -6.96 0.70
C THR A 61 -0.64 -8.40 0.73
N HIS A 62 -1.90 -8.61 0.38
CA HIS A 62 -2.50 -9.92 0.30
C HIS A 62 -2.89 -10.19 -1.15
N ILE A 63 -2.25 -11.19 -1.74
CA ILE A 63 -2.49 -11.57 -3.13
C ILE A 63 -3.05 -12.98 -3.16
N THR A 64 -4.20 -13.14 -3.81
CA THR A 64 -4.78 -14.46 -4.08
C THR A 64 -5.08 -14.60 -5.56
N TYR A 65 -4.76 -15.78 -6.10
CA TYR A 65 -4.94 -16.09 -7.52
C TYR A 65 -5.62 -17.45 -7.67
N GLU A 66 -6.90 -17.42 -8.03
CA GLU A 66 -7.70 -18.62 -8.33
C GLU A 66 -8.17 -18.59 -9.79
N GLU A 67 -9.28 -17.89 -10.06
CA GLU A 67 -9.78 -17.63 -11.42
C GLU A 67 -9.48 -16.19 -11.88
N GLU A 68 -9.30 -15.30 -10.93
CA GLU A 68 -8.94 -13.90 -11.08
C GLU A 68 -7.86 -13.53 -10.08
N LEU A 69 -7.06 -12.52 -10.42
CA LEU A 69 -6.09 -11.95 -9.50
C LEU A 69 -6.81 -11.00 -8.56
N ASN A 70 -6.79 -11.33 -7.27
CA ASN A 70 -7.15 -10.42 -6.19
C ASN A 70 -5.87 -9.87 -5.58
N VAL A 71 -5.74 -8.54 -5.55
CA VAL A 71 -4.68 -7.87 -4.80
C VAL A 71 -5.34 -6.93 -3.81
N ASP A 72 -5.12 -7.17 -2.52
CA ASP A 72 -5.51 -6.30 -1.43
C ASP A 72 -4.24 -5.63 -0.86
N ILE A 73 -4.16 -4.31 -0.96
CA ILE A 73 -3.06 -3.52 -0.40
C ILE A 73 -3.60 -2.80 0.82
N GLN A 74 -2.93 -2.95 1.95
CA GLN A 74 -3.21 -2.25 3.20
C GLN A 74 -1.97 -1.48 3.65
N ILE A 75 -2.17 -0.20 3.95
CA ILE A 75 -1.11 0.67 4.47
C ILE A 75 -1.58 1.19 5.82
N GLU A 76 -0.78 0.95 6.85
CA GLU A 76 -0.93 1.57 8.16
C GLU A 76 0.25 2.52 8.39
N LEU A 77 -0.01 3.82 8.36
CA LEU A 77 0.98 4.86 8.58
C LEU A 77 0.72 5.52 9.93
N SER A 78 1.74 5.58 10.79
CA SER A 78 1.72 6.32 12.05
C SER A 78 2.72 7.46 11.99
N LEU A 79 2.21 8.69 12.10
CA LEU A 79 3.02 9.92 12.08
C LEU A 79 3.12 10.53 13.49
N ASP A 80 4.18 11.31 13.69
CA ASP A 80 4.38 12.09 14.91
C ASP A 80 3.39 13.25 15.04
N ASP A 81 3.15 13.67 16.28
CA ASP A 81 2.11 14.66 16.65
C ASP A 81 2.33 16.06 16.02
N LEU A 82 3.51 16.29 15.43
CA LEU A 82 3.87 17.52 14.70
C LEU A 82 3.53 17.47 13.20
N CYS A 83 3.06 16.33 12.70
CA CYS A 83 2.84 16.15 11.29
C CYS A 83 1.58 16.90 10.82
N SER A 84 1.76 17.89 9.94
CA SER A 84 0.66 18.65 9.32
C SER A 84 0.22 18.05 7.98
N ILE A 85 0.39 16.74 7.82
CA ILE A 85 0.13 16.05 6.56
C ILE A 85 -1.35 15.70 6.45
N ASP A 86 -1.85 15.83 5.22
CA ASP A 86 -3.23 15.53 4.86
C ASP A 86 -3.62 14.10 5.22
N GLU A 87 -4.80 13.96 5.81
CA GLU A 87 -5.31 12.67 6.29
C GLU A 87 -5.48 11.64 5.15
N GLY A 88 -5.61 12.11 3.90
CA GLY A 88 -5.73 11.27 2.72
C GLY A 88 -4.41 10.75 2.15
N ILE A 89 -3.26 10.94 2.82
CA ILE A 89 -1.98 10.50 2.26
C ILE A 89 -1.88 8.98 2.10
N ALA A 90 -2.46 8.21 3.04
CA ALA A 90 -2.47 6.75 2.93
C ALA A 90 -3.37 6.29 1.79
N ASP A 91 -4.55 6.91 1.64
CA ASP A 91 -5.47 6.62 0.54
C ASP A 91 -4.81 6.93 -0.80
N ALA A 92 -4.18 8.10 -0.92
CA ALA A 92 -3.43 8.48 -2.12
C ALA A 92 -2.27 7.52 -2.41
N ALA A 93 -1.58 7.02 -1.38
CA ALA A 93 -0.50 6.05 -1.55
C ALA A 93 -1.02 4.70 -2.06
N VAL A 94 -2.14 4.22 -1.52
CA VAL A 94 -2.81 3.00 -1.96
C VAL A 94 -3.32 3.13 -3.40
N GLU A 95 -4.03 4.23 -3.70
CA GLU A 95 -4.54 4.48 -5.05
C GLU A 95 -3.41 4.57 -6.08
N TYR A 96 -2.31 5.23 -5.71
CA TYR A 96 -1.12 5.31 -6.55
C TYR A 96 -0.52 3.93 -6.78
N ALA A 97 -0.34 3.14 -5.73
CA ALA A 97 0.18 1.78 -5.83
C ALA A 97 -0.69 0.88 -6.71
N ILE A 98 -2.02 0.96 -6.60
CA ILE A 98 -2.93 0.21 -7.48
C ILE A 98 -2.82 0.68 -8.92
N LYS A 99 -2.79 1.99 -9.19
CA LYS A 99 -2.66 2.51 -10.56
C LYS A 99 -1.36 2.06 -11.23
N GLU A 100 -0.24 2.14 -10.52
CA GLU A 100 1.04 1.69 -11.04
C GLU A 100 1.04 0.17 -11.22
N LEU A 101 0.43 -0.56 -10.31
CA LEU A 101 0.27 -2.00 -10.43
C LEU A 101 -0.59 -2.37 -11.65
N GLU A 102 -1.71 -1.68 -11.87
CA GLU A 102 -2.58 -1.88 -13.03
C GLU A 102 -1.80 -1.67 -14.34
N LYS A 103 -1.00 -0.60 -14.44
CA LYS A 103 -0.11 -0.37 -15.60
C LYS A 103 0.90 -1.50 -15.77
N TYR A 104 1.56 -1.91 -14.69
CA TYR A 104 2.53 -2.99 -14.71
C TYR A 104 1.91 -4.31 -15.20
N LEU A 105 0.70 -4.61 -14.74
CA LEU A 105 -0.06 -5.79 -15.16
C LEU A 105 -0.50 -5.70 -16.61
N ASP A 106 -0.92 -4.50 -17.04
CA ASP A 106 -1.34 -4.23 -18.40
C ASP A 106 -0.19 -4.38 -19.41
N GLU A 107 1.01 -3.92 -19.06
CA GLU A 107 2.18 -3.97 -19.93
C GLU A 107 2.78 -5.37 -20.04
N ASN A 108 2.72 -6.18 -18.97
CA ASN A 108 3.42 -7.46 -18.89
C ASN A 108 2.51 -8.68 -19.08
N TYR A 109 1.22 -8.58 -18.75
CA TYR A 109 0.33 -9.74 -18.63
C TYR A 109 -1.00 -9.61 -19.40
N ARG A 110 -1.33 -8.42 -19.90
CA ARG A 110 -2.47 -8.23 -20.81
C ARG A 110 -2.10 -8.74 -22.20
N SER A 111 -2.99 -9.52 -22.79
CA SER A 111 -2.81 -10.14 -24.11
C SER A 111 -3.74 -9.59 -25.15
#